data_AF-A0A537G615-F1
#
_entry.id   AF-A0A537G615-F1
#
_cell.length_a   1.000
_cell.length_b   1.000
_cell.length_c   1.000
_cell.angle_alpha   90.00
_cell.angle_beta   90.00
_cell.angle_gamma   90.00
#
_symmetry.space_group_name_H-M   'P 1'
#
loop_
_entity.id
_entity.type
_entity.pdbx_description
1 polymer ?
#
loop_
_entity_poly.entity_id
_entity_poly.type
_entity_poly.pdbx_seq_one_letter_code
_entity_poly.pdbx_strand_id
1 'polypeptide(L)'
;MAPQQSIIVILLILLFTIAASLPKEAQATALTPTVNRSFYFSGTSRPNSTLPGTLSNTPLTGPTISDNLSRAPTFFILPSFLLSSLSVSGLPTFTIWLSGNSSTPTSVQVQGVFSWRPLNGPWSNSTTLPVPCPIGRSPAGCTLNYVQPFALSLTFGTQIRVGINATIPAKMFVTMYWGEPSTPSFLLLPLSGYSSIGQVQILDWAGNAAASFNLNATKGQNIVLVEAPVTSAFGKEDVRSVNLTIVDSSGRPVSNAANIPFSQIPPISQPQQTYPFVAEWTYPSNLSEGNYQVWIDIVDIQGNVAYNLHGPFGFGLFKPGLHAIDLIPYVVGAAGGITAGAFYVKRRRRKEYLAPFDHFYTLTAGTFPQGTMVTVEGNTGAGKTLLTEQLMYDDLKAGRPCVFVSTADFPEKIRSGMRSLGLETESYESKETLRFVDSYSVEAGQPSQEKFYVSSSGDLTSLGVKISSAMSSPGESVSVYFDSLTPLAPRSKSESIVSFAQTIGAKARGSGGKIFFTVGSSLDELILRQLEEASDCIIQMEAFEEGGLRKRRMRIVKFRNRRFHEGWVTFTVEDNKGIIFYSRKSRS
;
A
#
# COMPACT_ATOMS: atom_id res chain seq x y z
N MET A 1 -55.18 30.96 -9.73
CA MET A 1 -54.02 30.21 -10.29
C MET A 1 -52.87 30.30 -9.29
N ALA A 2 -52.81 29.35 -8.35
CA ALA A 2 -51.67 29.10 -7.46
C ALA A 2 -51.90 27.73 -6.78
N PRO A 3 -51.24 26.65 -7.26
CA PRO A 3 -50.84 25.59 -6.33
C PRO A 3 -49.51 24.88 -6.67
N GLN A 4 -48.71 25.36 -7.64
CA GLN A 4 -47.49 24.64 -8.06
C GLN A 4 -46.22 25.03 -7.30
N GLN A 5 -46.15 26.20 -6.66
CA GLN A 5 -44.95 26.63 -5.92
C GLN A 5 -44.85 26.05 -4.50
N SER A 6 -45.96 25.69 -3.87
CA SER A 6 -45.95 25.16 -2.49
C SER A 6 -45.47 23.70 -2.41
N ILE A 7 -45.63 22.90 -3.47
CA ILE A 7 -45.22 21.49 -3.50
C ILE A 7 -43.70 21.35 -3.61
N ILE A 8 -43.04 22.25 -4.36
CA ILE A 8 -41.58 22.23 -4.55
C ILE A 8 -40.85 22.61 -3.25
N VAL A 9 -41.39 23.54 -2.48
CA VAL A 9 -40.78 23.96 -1.20
C VAL A 9 -40.94 22.88 -0.13
N ILE A 10 -42.07 22.15 -0.09
CA ILE A 10 -42.27 21.04 0.84
C ILE A 10 -41.38 19.84 0.48
N LEU A 11 -41.15 19.56 -0.82
CA LEU A 11 -40.26 18.49 -1.27
C LEU A 11 -38.78 18.80 -0.94
N LEU A 12 -38.36 20.06 -1.07
CA LEU A 12 -37.00 20.52 -0.74
C LEU A 12 -36.71 20.47 0.77
N ILE A 13 -37.71 20.78 1.61
CA ILE A 13 -37.56 20.69 3.07
C ILE A 13 -37.51 19.22 3.51
N LEU A 14 -38.29 18.31 2.89
CA LEU A 14 -38.22 16.88 3.18
C LEU A 14 -36.86 16.25 2.77
N LEU A 15 -36.32 16.66 1.63
CA LEU A 15 -34.99 16.25 1.15
C LEU A 15 -33.85 16.78 2.05
N PHE A 16 -33.98 17.99 2.61
CA PHE A 16 -33.01 18.52 3.56
C PHE A 16 -33.08 17.85 4.94
N THR A 17 -34.26 17.40 5.39
CA THR A 17 -34.39 16.67 6.66
C THR A 17 -33.86 15.24 6.60
N ILE A 18 -33.84 14.60 5.42
CA ILE A 18 -33.27 13.25 5.24
C ILE A 18 -31.74 13.31 5.10
N ALA A 19 -31.18 14.40 4.57
CA ALA A 19 -29.73 14.63 4.51
C ALA A 19 -29.10 14.92 5.89
N ALA A 20 -29.89 15.30 6.89
CA ALA A 20 -29.41 15.62 8.24
C ALA A 20 -29.33 14.41 9.20
N SER A 21 -29.67 13.19 8.75
CA SER A 21 -29.60 11.98 9.58
C SER A 21 -28.79 10.85 8.96
N LEU A 22 -27.90 11.13 8.01
CA LEU A 22 -26.88 10.15 7.63
C LEU A 22 -25.94 9.96 8.85
N PRO A 23 -25.81 8.74 9.40
CA PRO A 23 -24.78 8.47 10.38
C PRO A 23 -23.45 8.84 9.73
N LYS A 24 -22.55 9.48 10.48
CA LYS A 24 -21.14 9.63 10.07
C LYS A 24 -20.63 8.24 9.65
N GLU A 25 -20.51 7.99 8.35
CA GLU A 25 -19.91 6.77 7.85
C GLU A 25 -18.45 6.77 8.28
N ALA A 26 -18.14 5.95 9.29
CA ALA A 26 -16.79 5.63 9.65
C ALA A 26 -16.14 4.98 8.43
N GLN A 27 -15.13 5.63 7.84
CA GLN A 27 -14.21 4.98 6.92
C GLN A 27 -13.62 3.77 7.64
N ALA A 28 -14.12 2.58 7.33
CA ALA A 28 -13.62 1.36 7.90
C ALA A 28 -12.29 1.04 7.21
N THR A 29 -11.22 1.29 7.95
CA THR A 29 -9.81 1.18 7.55
C THR A 29 -9.35 -0.27 7.66
N ALA A 30 -8.72 -0.81 6.62
CA ALA A 30 -7.86 -1.98 6.78
C ALA A 30 -6.76 -1.61 7.79
N LEU A 31 -6.72 -2.30 8.93
CA LEU A 31 -5.75 -2.05 9.98
C LEU A 31 -4.78 -3.23 10.02
N THR A 32 -3.49 -2.91 9.99
CA THR A 32 -2.43 -3.86 10.35
C THR A 32 -2.10 -3.67 11.83
N PRO A 33 -2.74 -4.43 12.75
CA PRO A 33 -2.47 -4.27 14.17
C PRO A 33 -1.00 -4.56 14.47
N THR A 34 -0.44 -3.87 15.47
CA THR A 34 0.82 -4.28 16.07
C THR A 34 0.53 -5.41 17.06
N VAL A 35 1.10 -6.57 16.82
CA VAL A 35 0.92 -7.80 17.58
C VAL A 35 2.24 -8.19 18.24
N ASN A 36 2.23 -8.47 19.53
CA ASN A 36 3.38 -9.00 20.24
C ASN A 36 3.52 -10.51 19.99
N ARG A 37 4.35 -10.87 19.03
CA ARG A 37 4.59 -12.25 18.59
C ARG A 37 5.72 -12.90 19.39
N SER A 38 5.50 -14.10 19.90
CA SER A 38 6.52 -14.87 20.63
C SER A 38 7.30 -15.78 19.69
N PHE A 39 8.63 -15.77 19.77
CA PHE A 39 9.51 -16.66 19.02
C PHE A 39 10.33 -17.46 20.03
N TYR A 40 9.93 -18.72 20.22
CA TYR A 40 10.51 -19.63 21.20
C TYR A 40 11.85 -20.15 20.71
N PHE A 41 12.83 -20.22 21.61
CA PHE A 41 14.14 -20.76 21.29
C PHE A 41 14.06 -22.29 21.20
N SER A 42 14.55 -22.84 20.10
CA SER A 42 14.42 -24.24 19.74
C SER A 42 15.68 -24.83 19.11
N GLY A 43 15.65 -26.15 18.88
CA GLY A 43 16.74 -26.88 18.24
C GLY A 43 17.76 -27.47 19.22
N THR A 44 18.60 -28.36 18.72
CA THR A 44 19.56 -29.13 19.53
C THR A 44 20.83 -28.33 19.82
N SER A 45 21.18 -28.12 21.09
CA SER A 45 22.57 -27.86 21.45
C SER A 45 23.34 -29.18 21.29
N ARG A 46 24.35 -29.21 20.42
CA ARG A 46 25.39 -30.24 20.54
C ARG A 46 26.63 -29.52 21.02
N PRO A 47 27.32 -30.02 22.07
CA PRO A 47 28.64 -29.52 22.39
C PRO A 47 29.51 -29.68 21.12
N ASN A 48 30.04 -28.57 20.61
CA ASN A 48 30.82 -28.43 19.36
C ASN A 48 30.03 -28.27 18.03
N SER A 49 28.72 -28.00 18.07
CA SER A 49 27.96 -27.65 16.86
C SER A 49 28.21 -26.20 16.44
N THR A 50 28.67 -25.98 15.21
CA THR A 50 28.69 -24.66 14.54
C THR A 50 27.31 -24.23 14.04
N LEU A 51 26.28 -25.08 14.15
CA LEU A 51 24.93 -24.80 13.69
C LEU A 51 24.18 -24.03 14.78
N PRO A 52 23.59 -22.86 14.45
CA PRO A 52 22.77 -22.09 15.38
C PRO A 52 21.49 -22.85 15.74
N GLY A 53 20.93 -22.56 16.92
CA GLY A 53 19.57 -22.96 17.28
C GLY A 53 18.54 -22.35 16.32
N THR A 54 17.26 -22.68 16.51
CA THR A 54 16.16 -22.19 15.67
C THR A 54 15.17 -21.36 16.48
N LEU A 55 14.36 -20.57 15.79
CA LEU A 55 13.20 -19.90 16.36
C LEU A 55 11.93 -20.64 15.96
N SER A 56 11.06 -20.91 16.93
CA SER A 56 9.76 -21.56 16.75
C SER A 56 8.62 -20.60 17.06
N ASN A 57 7.55 -20.66 16.26
CA ASN A 57 6.34 -19.86 16.48
C ASN A 57 5.41 -20.49 17.53
N THR A 58 5.69 -21.71 17.96
CA THR A 58 4.92 -22.42 19.00
C THR A 58 5.82 -22.84 20.16
N PRO A 59 5.27 -22.90 21.39
CA PRO A 59 5.99 -23.47 22.52
C PRO A 59 6.39 -24.91 22.21
N LEU A 60 7.59 -25.30 22.64
CA LEU A 60 8.08 -26.66 22.49
C LEU A 60 7.42 -27.58 23.52
N THR A 61 7.20 -28.83 23.15
CA THR A 61 6.65 -29.91 24.00
C THR A 61 7.70 -30.97 24.34
N GLY A 62 8.99 -30.65 24.16
CA GLY A 62 10.12 -31.57 24.30
C GLY A 62 10.89 -31.42 25.62
N PRO A 63 11.96 -32.22 25.82
CA PRO A 63 12.80 -32.12 27.01
C PRO A 63 13.56 -30.79 27.05
N THR A 64 13.90 -30.32 28.24
CA THR A 64 14.73 -29.13 28.44
C THR A 64 16.05 -29.25 27.68
N ILE A 65 16.38 -28.24 26.89
CA ILE A 65 17.63 -28.09 26.15
C ILE A 65 18.47 -27.03 26.87
N SER A 66 19.79 -27.22 26.89
CA SER A 66 20.67 -26.25 27.53
C SER A 66 22.02 -26.14 26.85
N ASP A 67 22.66 -24.99 26.98
CA ASP A 67 24.00 -24.75 26.46
C ASP A 67 24.83 -23.85 27.37
N ASN A 68 26.14 -23.98 27.26
CA ASN A 68 27.11 -23.28 28.09
C ASN A 68 27.44 -21.91 27.50
N LEU A 69 26.78 -20.88 28.06
CA LEU A 69 26.94 -19.49 27.65
C LEU A 69 28.33 -18.91 27.98
N SER A 70 29.12 -19.58 28.84
CA SER A 70 30.50 -19.17 29.16
C SER A 70 31.50 -19.40 28.03
N ARG A 71 31.17 -20.18 27.00
CA ARG A 71 32.12 -20.54 25.93
C ARG A 71 32.01 -19.63 24.71
N ALA A 72 30.79 -19.36 24.26
CA ALA A 72 30.50 -18.57 23.08
C ALA A 72 29.06 -18.03 23.15
N PRO A 73 28.73 -16.96 22.42
CA PRO A 73 27.35 -16.50 22.29
C PRO A 73 26.46 -17.58 21.65
N THR A 74 25.27 -17.76 22.20
CA THR A 74 24.28 -18.71 21.66
C THR A 74 23.37 -17.97 20.67
N PHE A 75 23.22 -18.48 19.45
CA PHE A 75 22.39 -17.86 18.40
C PHE A 75 21.23 -18.77 17.98
N PHE A 76 20.10 -18.15 17.63
CA PHE A 76 18.88 -18.79 17.15
C PHE A 76 18.43 -18.14 15.84
N ILE A 77 18.16 -18.92 14.80
CA ILE A 77 17.79 -18.42 13.47
C ILE A 77 16.32 -18.72 13.15
N LEU A 78 15.65 -17.78 12.51
CA LEU A 78 14.35 -18.06 11.89
C LEU A 78 14.57 -19.07 10.74
N PRO A 79 13.91 -20.24 10.73
CA PRO A 79 14.21 -21.31 9.78
C PRO A 79 14.01 -20.93 8.31
N SER A 80 13.06 -20.04 8.04
CA SER A 80 12.73 -19.53 6.71
C SER A 80 13.12 -18.06 6.57
N PHE A 81 13.43 -17.66 5.33
CA PHE A 81 13.45 -16.25 4.96
C PHE A 81 12.03 -15.69 4.99
N LEU A 82 11.90 -14.37 5.24
CA LEU A 82 10.61 -13.71 5.16
C LEU A 82 10.03 -13.80 3.74
N LEU A 83 8.77 -14.26 3.64
CA LEU A 83 8.05 -14.40 2.37
C LEU A 83 7.26 -13.15 1.95
N SER A 84 7.23 -12.13 2.81
CA SER A 84 6.74 -10.79 2.52
C SER A 84 7.38 -9.79 3.48
N SER A 85 7.20 -8.49 3.22
CA SER A 85 7.71 -7.43 4.10
C SER A 85 6.89 -7.34 5.39
N LEU A 86 7.53 -6.94 6.49
CA LEU A 86 6.87 -6.67 7.77
C LEU A 86 7.57 -5.50 8.48
N SER A 87 6.94 -4.97 9.52
CA SER A 87 7.54 -3.95 10.38
C SER A 87 7.63 -4.42 11.82
N VAL A 88 8.76 -4.13 12.46
CA VAL A 88 8.94 -4.22 13.92
C VAL A 88 8.69 -2.83 14.49
N SER A 89 7.61 -2.70 15.27
CA SER A 89 7.10 -1.42 15.78
C SER A 89 6.90 -1.48 17.29
N GLY A 90 7.97 -1.27 18.06
CA GLY A 90 7.93 -1.31 19.52
C GLY A 90 9.22 -1.79 20.16
N LEU A 91 9.10 -2.32 21.39
CA LEU A 91 10.22 -2.83 22.18
C LEU A 91 10.26 -4.36 22.14
N PRO A 92 11.21 -4.97 21.42
CA PRO A 92 11.53 -6.38 21.59
C PRO A 92 11.92 -6.69 23.03
N THR A 93 11.54 -7.87 23.50
CA THR A 93 11.88 -8.34 24.84
C THR A 93 12.35 -9.78 24.77
N PHE A 94 13.51 -10.06 25.35
CA PHE A 94 13.98 -11.42 25.55
C PHE A 94 13.60 -11.90 26.94
N THR A 95 13.06 -13.11 27.04
CA THR A 95 12.93 -13.84 28.30
C THR A 95 13.82 -15.07 28.21
N ILE A 96 14.76 -15.21 29.13
CA ILE A 96 15.72 -16.32 29.16
C ILE A 96 15.82 -16.95 30.55
N TRP A 97 16.23 -18.21 30.62
CA TRP A 97 16.44 -18.92 31.87
C TRP A 97 17.89 -19.34 32.02
N LEU A 98 18.51 -18.96 33.15
CA LEU A 98 19.93 -19.15 33.41
C LEU A 98 20.16 -19.87 34.75
N SER A 99 21.18 -20.72 34.82
CA SER A 99 21.73 -21.26 36.07
C SER A 99 23.25 -21.09 36.09
N GLY A 100 23.85 -21.30 37.25
CA GLY A 100 25.30 -21.35 37.37
C GLY A 100 25.79 -22.25 38.50
N ASN A 101 27.11 -22.29 38.66
CA ASN A 101 27.78 -23.13 39.65
C ASN A 101 27.93 -22.49 41.05
N SER A 102 27.48 -21.25 41.24
CA SER A 102 27.60 -20.56 42.53
C SER A 102 26.64 -21.13 43.57
N SER A 103 27.13 -21.32 44.81
CA SER A 103 26.31 -21.68 45.98
C SER A 103 25.58 -20.48 46.59
N THR A 104 26.07 -19.26 46.35
CA THR A 104 25.41 -18.01 46.77
C THR A 104 24.73 -17.33 45.56
N PRO A 105 23.57 -16.69 45.73
CA PRO A 105 22.94 -15.92 44.66
C PRO A 105 23.90 -14.84 44.15
N THR A 106 24.15 -14.85 42.84
CA THR A 106 25.00 -13.86 42.17
C THR A 106 24.34 -13.42 40.86
N SER A 107 24.93 -12.46 40.14
CA SER A 107 24.42 -12.05 38.83
C SER A 107 25.54 -11.92 37.80
N VAL A 108 25.18 -12.08 36.52
CA VAL A 108 26.06 -11.88 35.36
C VAL A 108 25.43 -10.87 34.41
N GLN A 109 26.25 -10.10 33.71
CA GLN A 109 25.77 -9.12 32.74
C GLN A 109 25.44 -9.81 31.42
N VAL A 110 24.19 -9.72 30.97
CA VAL A 110 23.70 -10.40 29.77
C VAL A 110 23.08 -9.40 28.79
N GLN A 111 23.28 -9.65 27.50
CA GLN A 111 22.75 -8.86 26.40
C GLN A 111 22.03 -9.74 25.39
N GLY A 112 20.89 -9.27 24.91
CA GLY A 112 20.20 -9.83 23.76
C GLY A 112 20.64 -9.12 22.49
N VAL A 113 20.81 -9.86 21.42
CA VAL A 113 21.20 -9.36 20.10
C VAL A 113 20.08 -9.73 19.12
N PHE A 114 19.49 -8.73 18.47
CA PHE A 114 18.58 -8.95 17.33
C PHE A 114 19.34 -8.64 16.04
N SER A 115 19.39 -9.58 15.10
CA SER A 115 20.09 -9.40 13.84
C SER A 115 19.22 -9.71 12.63
N TRP A 116 19.40 -8.95 11.57
CA TRP A 116 18.72 -9.17 10.30
C TRP A 116 19.68 -9.02 9.13
N ARG A 117 19.36 -9.71 8.04
CA ARG A 117 20.13 -9.68 6.81
C ARG A 117 19.17 -9.66 5.61
N PRO A 118 19.07 -8.54 4.87
CA PRO A 118 18.33 -8.49 3.61
C PRO A 118 18.93 -9.47 2.58
N LEU A 119 18.15 -9.81 1.55
CA LEU A 119 18.63 -10.67 0.46
C LEU A 119 19.91 -10.08 -0.15
N ASN A 120 21.02 -10.83 -0.13
CA ASN A 120 22.34 -10.40 -0.58
C ASN A 120 22.99 -9.21 0.17
N GLY A 121 22.43 -8.78 1.31
CA GLY A 121 22.98 -7.71 2.14
C GLY A 121 23.95 -8.19 3.24
N PRO A 122 24.64 -7.27 3.94
CA PRO A 122 25.40 -7.59 5.15
C PRO A 122 24.47 -7.82 6.35
N TRP A 123 24.99 -8.48 7.39
CA TRP A 123 24.29 -8.59 8.69
C TRP A 123 24.26 -7.24 9.39
N SER A 124 23.08 -6.82 9.83
CA SER A 124 22.86 -5.71 10.74
C SER A 124 22.42 -6.25 12.09
N ASN A 125 22.86 -5.61 13.18
CA ASN A 125 22.57 -6.06 14.54
C ASN A 125 22.11 -4.87 15.39
N SER A 126 21.21 -5.13 16.32
CA SER A 126 20.89 -4.27 17.46
C SER A 126 21.04 -5.07 18.75
N THR A 127 21.44 -4.42 19.83
CA THR A 127 21.74 -5.09 21.11
C THR A 127 21.06 -4.39 22.27
N THR A 128 20.56 -5.14 23.24
CA THR A 128 20.10 -4.58 24.51
C THR A 128 21.28 -3.99 25.29
N LEU A 129 20.99 -3.10 26.24
CA LEU A 129 21.98 -2.79 27.27
C LEU A 129 22.29 -4.06 28.09
N PRO A 130 23.50 -4.19 28.66
CA PRO A 130 23.79 -5.24 29.61
C PRO A 130 22.84 -5.19 30.81
N VAL A 131 22.20 -6.32 31.11
CA VAL A 131 21.29 -6.48 32.25
C VAL A 131 21.91 -7.46 33.25
N PRO A 132 21.92 -7.16 34.56
CA PRO A 132 22.31 -8.11 35.59
C PRO A 132 21.26 -9.22 35.72
N CYS A 133 21.57 -10.41 35.22
CA CYS A 133 20.72 -11.58 35.33
C CYS A 133 21.10 -12.43 36.55
N PRO A 134 20.13 -12.84 37.40
CA PRO A 134 20.41 -13.69 38.55
C PRO A 134 20.85 -15.09 38.11
N ILE A 135 21.81 -15.66 38.83
CA ILE A 135 22.29 -17.03 38.65
C ILE A 135 22.47 -17.73 40.00
N GLY A 136 22.10 -19.01 40.03
CA GLY A 136 22.26 -19.92 41.17
C GLY A 136 22.18 -21.38 40.70
N ARG A 137 22.13 -22.33 41.64
CA ARG A 137 22.08 -23.77 41.30
C ARG A 137 20.82 -24.20 40.53
N SER A 138 19.74 -23.43 40.67
CA SER A 138 18.48 -23.66 39.95
C SER A 138 18.30 -22.60 38.86
N PRO A 139 17.66 -22.94 37.73
CA PRO A 139 17.34 -21.96 36.68
C PRO A 139 16.49 -20.80 37.22
N ALA A 140 16.90 -19.57 36.88
CA ALA A 140 16.19 -18.34 37.19
C ALA A 140 15.92 -17.55 35.90
N GLY A 141 14.73 -16.95 35.81
CA GLY A 141 14.33 -16.12 34.68
C GLY A 141 15.05 -14.77 34.67
N CYS A 142 15.42 -14.30 33.49
CA CYS A 142 15.95 -12.96 33.25
C CYS A 142 15.30 -12.35 32.01
N THR A 143 14.98 -11.06 32.07
CA THR A 143 14.35 -10.33 30.99
C THR A 143 15.28 -9.25 30.46
N LEU A 144 15.56 -9.28 29.15
CA LEU A 144 16.43 -8.31 28.48
C LEU A 144 15.54 -7.40 27.62
N ASN A 145 15.44 -6.13 28.01
CA ASN A 145 14.62 -5.15 27.34
C ASN A 145 15.48 -4.18 26.53
N TYR A 146 14.99 -3.81 25.36
CA TYR A 146 15.49 -2.61 24.70
C TYR A 146 14.98 -1.36 25.42
N VAL A 147 15.80 -0.31 25.40
CA VAL A 147 15.49 0.96 26.09
C VAL A 147 14.85 1.96 25.13
N GLN A 148 14.95 1.73 23.82
CA GLN A 148 14.37 2.57 22.77
C GLN A 148 13.57 1.70 21.79
N PRO A 149 12.38 2.16 21.36
CA PRO A 149 11.55 1.43 20.43
C PRO A 149 12.21 1.36 19.05
N PHE A 150 12.03 0.22 18.40
CA PHE A 150 12.39 0.03 17.01
C PHE A 150 11.29 0.55 16.10
N ALA A 151 11.71 1.19 15.02
CA ALA A 151 10.95 1.33 13.80
C ALA A 151 11.78 0.71 12.68
N LEU A 152 11.67 -0.61 12.53
CA LEU A 152 12.47 -1.37 11.57
C LEU A 152 11.55 -2.05 10.54
N SER A 153 11.70 -1.67 9.27
CA SER A 153 11.02 -2.34 8.16
C SER A 153 11.92 -3.43 7.59
N LEU A 154 11.44 -4.68 7.62
CA LEU A 154 12.12 -5.84 7.05
C LEU A 154 11.46 -6.20 5.72
N THR A 155 12.26 -6.37 4.68
CA THR A 155 11.76 -6.67 3.33
C THR A 155 11.67 -8.17 3.06
N PHE A 156 10.97 -8.53 1.99
CA PHE A 156 11.02 -9.88 1.40
C PHE A 156 12.46 -10.43 1.33
N GLY A 157 12.61 -11.71 1.65
CA GLY A 157 13.90 -12.42 1.60
C GLY A 157 14.83 -12.10 2.76
N THR A 158 14.41 -11.32 3.76
CA THR A 158 15.22 -11.05 4.95
C THR A 158 15.37 -12.30 5.81
N GLN A 159 16.59 -12.57 6.27
CA GLN A 159 16.89 -13.57 7.29
C GLN A 159 16.96 -12.91 8.66
N ILE A 160 16.33 -13.53 9.67
CA ILE A 160 16.35 -13.05 11.05
C ILE A 160 17.10 -14.06 11.92
N ARG A 161 17.95 -13.57 12.82
CA ARG A 161 18.50 -14.35 13.92
C ARG A 161 18.51 -13.52 15.19
N VAL A 162 18.59 -14.19 16.32
CA VAL A 162 18.87 -13.56 17.61
C VAL A 162 20.02 -14.25 18.30
N GLY A 163 20.67 -13.54 19.22
CA GLY A 163 21.76 -14.07 20.02
C GLY A 163 21.66 -13.64 21.47
N ILE A 164 22.19 -14.47 22.37
CA ILE A 164 22.38 -14.13 23.78
C ILE A 164 23.87 -14.10 24.05
N ASN A 165 24.34 -13.02 24.65
CA ASN A 165 25.73 -12.80 25.02
C ASN A 165 25.83 -12.51 26.51
N ALA A 166 26.85 -13.02 27.20
CA ALA A 166 27.06 -12.76 28.61
C ALA A 166 28.52 -12.45 28.93
N THR A 167 28.73 -11.47 29.81
CA THR A 167 30.05 -11.17 30.38
C THR A 167 30.18 -11.94 31.69
N ILE A 168 30.98 -13.01 31.67
CA ILE A 168 31.05 -13.98 32.75
C ILE A 168 32.41 -13.89 33.45
N PRO A 169 32.45 -13.68 34.79
CA PRO A 169 33.69 -13.64 35.56
C PRO A 169 34.48 -14.95 35.45
N ALA A 170 35.81 -14.87 35.61
CA ALA A 170 36.67 -16.05 35.58
C ALA A 170 36.21 -17.11 36.60
N LYS A 171 36.18 -18.39 36.18
CA LYS A 171 35.77 -19.59 36.97
C LYS A 171 34.25 -19.74 37.22
N MET A 172 33.42 -18.88 36.65
CA MET A 172 31.96 -19.03 36.67
C MET A 172 31.48 -19.81 35.44
N PHE A 173 30.60 -20.78 35.66
CA PHE A 173 29.90 -21.49 34.59
C PHE A 173 28.44 -21.04 34.56
N VAL A 174 27.99 -20.58 33.41
CA VAL A 174 26.60 -20.15 33.20
C VAL A 174 25.99 -21.03 32.12
N THR A 175 24.87 -21.66 32.47
CA THR A 175 24.09 -22.50 31.57
C THR A 175 22.80 -21.79 31.24
N MET A 176 22.48 -21.70 29.95
CA MET A 176 21.19 -21.20 29.47
C MET A 176 20.28 -22.36 29.12
N TYR A 177 18.98 -22.23 29.41
CA TYR A 177 17.97 -23.27 29.19
C TYR A 177 16.89 -22.78 28.22
N TRP A 178 16.39 -23.67 27.37
CA TRP A 178 15.23 -23.46 26.49
C TRP A 178 14.55 -24.80 26.20
N GLY A 179 13.48 -24.80 25.41
CA GLY A 179 12.77 -26.04 25.06
C GLY A 179 11.78 -26.57 26.09
N GLU A 180 11.86 -26.10 27.33
CA GLU A 180 10.98 -26.49 28.43
C GLU A 180 9.65 -25.70 28.40
N PRO A 181 8.48 -26.36 28.35
CA PRO A 181 7.18 -25.69 28.32
C PRO A 181 6.91 -24.81 29.56
N SER A 182 7.40 -25.23 30.73
CA SER A 182 7.17 -24.52 32.00
C SER A 182 8.07 -23.29 32.18
N THR A 183 9.21 -23.25 31.49
CA THR A 183 10.22 -22.18 31.60
C THR A 183 10.82 -21.85 30.22
N PRO A 184 9.99 -21.38 29.28
CA PRO A 184 10.45 -21.15 27.91
C PRO A 184 11.36 -19.94 27.85
N SER A 185 12.47 -20.08 27.14
CA SER A 185 13.23 -18.94 26.64
C SER A 185 12.69 -18.53 25.27
N PHE A 186 12.37 -17.25 25.10
CA PHE A 186 11.76 -16.73 23.88
C PHE A 186 12.05 -15.25 23.68
N LEU A 187 11.82 -14.80 22.46
CA LEU A 187 11.81 -13.40 22.06
C LEU A 187 10.37 -12.96 21.82
N LEU A 188 9.93 -11.88 22.45
CA LEU A 188 8.71 -11.18 22.12
C LEU A 188 9.02 -10.05 21.13
N LEU A 189 8.41 -10.07 19.94
CA LEU A 189 8.55 -9.06 18.90
C LEU A 189 7.22 -8.35 18.64
N PRO A 190 7.15 -7.02 18.82
CA PRO A 190 6.01 -6.22 18.34
C PRO A 190 6.08 -6.09 16.81
N LEU A 191 5.19 -6.81 16.12
CA LEU A 191 5.17 -6.91 14.66
C LEU A 191 3.87 -6.34 14.09
N SER A 192 3.97 -5.64 12.96
CA SER A 192 2.82 -5.21 12.16
C SER A 192 3.05 -5.50 10.68
N GLY A 193 1.96 -5.70 9.93
CA GLY A 193 2.00 -5.91 8.49
C GLY A 193 2.60 -7.23 8.03
N TYR A 194 2.76 -8.21 8.93
CA TYR A 194 3.29 -9.54 8.59
C TYR A 194 2.25 -10.47 7.94
N SER A 195 0.99 -10.04 7.86
CA SER A 195 -0.08 -10.70 7.12
C SER A 195 -0.88 -9.66 6.36
N SER A 196 -1.42 -10.03 5.19
CA SER A 196 -2.28 -9.17 4.39
C SER A 196 -3.25 -9.97 3.53
N ILE A 197 -4.33 -9.31 3.11
CA ILE A 197 -5.30 -9.83 2.14
C ILE A 197 -5.14 -9.04 0.85
N GLY A 198 -5.03 -9.73 -0.27
CA GLY A 198 -5.07 -9.12 -1.60
C GLY A 198 -6.49 -8.79 -2.04
N GLN A 199 -6.78 -8.91 -3.33
CA GLN A 199 -8.09 -8.56 -3.85
C GLN A 199 -9.15 -9.62 -3.50
N VAL A 200 -10.14 -9.26 -2.68
CA VAL A 200 -11.29 -10.11 -2.34
C VAL A 200 -12.25 -10.21 -3.52
N GLN A 201 -12.78 -11.40 -3.80
CA GLN A 201 -13.82 -11.65 -4.80
C GLN A 201 -15.10 -12.16 -4.12
N ILE A 202 -16.25 -11.64 -4.55
CA ILE A 202 -17.56 -12.08 -4.11
C ILE A 202 -18.24 -12.75 -5.30
N LEU A 203 -18.52 -14.04 -5.18
CA LEU A 203 -19.00 -14.90 -6.25
C LEU A 203 -20.37 -15.49 -5.90
N ASP A 204 -21.16 -15.79 -6.94
CA ASP A 204 -22.38 -16.56 -6.83
C ASP A 204 -22.12 -18.06 -6.67
N TRP A 205 -23.19 -18.82 -6.44
CA TRP A 205 -23.17 -20.29 -6.33
C TRP A 205 -22.56 -21.01 -7.54
N ALA A 206 -22.46 -20.34 -8.70
CA ALA A 206 -21.85 -20.86 -9.93
C ALA A 206 -20.40 -20.35 -10.12
N GLY A 207 -19.84 -19.65 -9.14
CA GLY A 207 -18.47 -19.12 -9.15
C GLY A 207 -18.28 -17.84 -9.97
N ASN A 208 -19.35 -17.14 -10.34
CA ASN A 208 -19.26 -15.89 -11.11
C ASN A 208 -19.27 -14.68 -10.18
N ALA A 209 -18.45 -13.68 -10.47
CA ALA A 209 -18.44 -12.43 -9.70
C ALA A 209 -19.83 -11.76 -9.70
N ALA A 210 -20.32 -11.45 -8.51
CA ALA A 210 -21.66 -10.90 -8.30
C ALA A 210 -21.64 -9.73 -7.31
N ALA A 211 -22.19 -8.59 -7.74
CA ALA A 211 -22.33 -7.40 -6.90
C ALA A 211 -23.65 -7.38 -6.11
N SER A 212 -24.62 -8.18 -6.55
CA SER A 212 -25.96 -8.23 -5.97
C SER A 212 -26.55 -9.62 -6.08
N PHE A 213 -27.29 -10.03 -5.05
CA PHE A 213 -27.91 -11.33 -4.92
C PHE A 213 -29.43 -11.20 -4.81
N ASN A 214 -30.14 -12.20 -5.32
CA ASN A 214 -31.59 -12.25 -5.22
C ASN A 214 -32.00 -12.78 -3.84
N LEU A 215 -32.64 -11.96 -3.03
CA LEU A 215 -33.13 -12.34 -1.69
C LEU A 215 -34.11 -13.53 -1.74
N ASN A 216 -34.87 -13.67 -2.84
CA ASN A 216 -35.81 -14.77 -3.07
C ASN A 216 -35.17 -15.93 -3.88
N ALA A 217 -33.85 -16.05 -3.90
CA ALA A 217 -33.17 -17.15 -4.57
C ALA A 217 -33.63 -18.51 -4.01
N THR A 218 -33.74 -19.51 -4.88
CA THR A 218 -34.07 -20.87 -4.47
C THR A 218 -32.92 -21.49 -3.68
N LYS A 219 -33.24 -22.49 -2.86
CA LYS A 219 -32.23 -23.21 -2.07
C LYS A 219 -31.16 -23.79 -2.99
N GLY A 220 -29.89 -23.48 -2.72
CA GLY A 220 -28.74 -23.85 -3.57
C GLY A 220 -28.30 -22.74 -4.53
N GLN A 221 -29.12 -21.70 -4.75
CA GLN A 221 -28.74 -20.47 -5.44
C GLN A 221 -28.53 -19.30 -4.48
N ASN A 222 -28.92 -19.46 -3.22
CA ASN A 222 -28.81 -18.49 -2.14
C ASN A 222 -27.44 -18.56 -1.43
N ILE A 223 -26.37 -18.65 -2.21
CA ILE A 223 -25.00 -18.82 -1.72
C ILE A 223 -24.17 -17.63 -2.17
N VAL A 224 -23.42 -17.07 -1.22
CA VAL A 224 -22.34 -16.10 -1.44
C VAL A 224 -21.03 -16.81 -1.15
N LEU A 225 -20.17 -16.87 -2.16
CA LEU A 225 -18.79 -17.32 -2.01
C LEU A 225 -17.90 -16.09 -1.87
N VAL A 226 -17.00 -16.11 -0.89
CA VAL A 226 -16.00 -15.06 -0.68
C VAL A 226 -14.63 -15.69 -0.86
N GLU A 227 -13.90 -15.25 -1.88
CA GLU A 227 -12.52 -15.67 -2.12
C GLU A 227 -11.56 -14.56 -1.70
N ALA A 228 -10.55 -14.92 -0.91
CA ALA A 228 -9.57 -14.00 -0.35
C ALA A 228 -8.14 -14.56 -0.52
N PRO A 229 -7.28 -13.89 -1.30
CA PRO A 229 -5.87 -14.25 -1.39
C PRO A 229 -5.11 -13.73 -0.15
N VAL A 230 -4.56 -14.63 0.66
CA VAL A 230 -3.87 -14.30 1.92
C VAL A 230 -2.35 -14.41 1.76
N THR A 231 -1.62 -13.38 2.18
CA THR A 231 -0.15 -13.38 2.22
C THR A 231 0.32 -13.37 3.67
N SER A 232 1.34 -14.16 4.00
CA SER A 232 1.97 -14.22 5.33
C SER A 232 3.49 -14.19 5.22
N ALA A 233 4.16 -13.31 5.97
CA ALA A 233 5.61 -13.17 6.01
C ALA A 233 6.31 -14.42 6.57
N PHE A 234 5.63 -15.17 7.42
CA PHE A 234 6.13 -16.41 8.04
C PHE A 234 5.64 -17.67 7.31
N GLY A 235 4.90 -17.51 6.20
CA GLY A 235 4.34 -18.58 5.39
C GLY A 235 2.98 -19.10 5.86
N LYS A 236 2.40 -20.00 5.06
CA LYS A 236 1.05 -20.54 5.27
C LYS A 236 0.85 -21.22 6.61
N GLU A 237 1.86 -21.94 7.11
CA GLU A 237 1.75 -22.64 8.40
C GLU A 237 1.62 -21.66 9.58
N ASP A 238 1.96 -20.38 9.40
CA ASP A 238 1.70 -19.35 10.40
C ASP A 238 0.25 -18.87 10.43
N VAL A 239 -0.55 -19.16 9.39
CA VAL A 239 -1.96 -18.79 9.31
C VAL A 239 -2.80 -19.91 9.92
N ARG A 240 -3.36 -19.67 11.11
CA ARG A 240 -4.21 -20.64 11.82
C ARG A 240 -5.60 -20.74 11.20
N SER A 241 -6.21 -19.59 10.96
CA SER A 241 -7.54 -19.51 10.36
C SER A 241 -7.73 -18.16 9.69
N VAL A 242 -8.61 -18.16 8.70
CA VAL A 242 -9.13 -16.95 8.06
C VAL A 242 -10.64 -17.01 8.26
N ASN A 243 -11.21 -15.96 8.82
CA ASN A 243 -12.59 -15.95 9.29
C ASN A 243 -13.39 -14.87 8.55
N LEU A 244 -14.53 -15.27 8.00
CA LEU A 244 -15.50 -14.39 7.36
C LEU A 244 -16.59 -13.99 8.35
N THR A 245 -16.90 -12.70 8.42
CA THR A 245 -18.10 -12.19 9.07
C THR A 245 -18.91 -11.36 8.07
N ILE A 246 -20.19 -11.67 7.88
CA ILE A 246 -21.11 -10.87 7.08
C ILE A 246 -21.82 -9.89 7.99
N VAL A 247 -21.81 -8.62 7.58
CA VAL A 247 -22.34 -7.51 8.35
C VAL A 247 -23.47 -6.86 7.57
N ASP A 248 -24.58 -6.54 8.23
CA ASP A 248 -25.73 -5.89 7.62
C ASP A 248 -25.52 -4.39 7.39
N SER A 249 -26.49 -3.75 6.74
CA SER A 249 -26.49 -2.30 6.48
C SER A 249 -26.41 -1.41 7.72
N SER A 250 -26.67 -1.96 8.92
CA SER A 250 -26.56 -1.25 10.20
C SER A 250 -25.19 -1.44 10.88
N GLY A 251 -24.25 -2.15 10.22
CA GLY A 251 -22.94 -2.44 10.77
C GLY A 251 -22.94 -3.59 11.78
N ARG A 252 -24.00 -4.42 11.83
CA ARG A 252 -24.11 -5.54 12.78
C ARG A 252 -23.86 -6.88 12.10
N PRO A 253 -23.12 -7.82 12.72
CA PRO A 253 -22.98 -9.17 12.20
C PRO A 253 -24.34 -9.85 12.02
N VAL A 254 -24.55 -10.44 10.86
CA VAL A 254 -25.77 -11.20 10.56
C VAL A 254 -25.77 -12.48 11.39
N SER A 255 -26.94 -12.86 11.90
CA SER A 255 -27.10 -14.09 12.69
C SER A 255 -26.60 -15.31 11.92
N ASN A 256 -25.75 -16.13 12.56
CA ASN A 256 -25.05 -17.28 11.97
C ASN A 256 -24.12 -16.97 10.78
N ALA A 257 -23.72 -15.70 10.63
CA ALA A 257 -22.77 -15.28 9.60
C ALA A 257 -21.53 -14.62 10.20
N ALA A 258 -21.16 -15.00 11.43
CA ALA A 258 -19.95 -14.51 12.11
C ALA A 258 -18.93 -15.63 12.25
N ASN A 259 -17.65 -15.32 12.00
CA ASN A 259 -16.52 -16.26 12.07
C ASN A 259 -16.69 -17.54 11.24
N ILE A 260 -17.26 -17.43 10.04
CA ILE A 260 -17.31 -18.54 9.07
C ILE A 260 -15.87 -18.86 8.65
N PRO A 261 -15.37 -20.08 8.86
CA PRO A 261 -14.01 -20.42 8.49
C PRO A 261 -13.87 -20.52 6.97
N PHE A 262 -12.84 -19.91 6.42
CA PHE A 262 -12.45 -20.18 5.04
C PHE A 262 -11.82 -21.58 4.92
N SER A 263 -12.06 -22.21 3.78
CA SER A 263 -11.35 -23.40 3.31
C SER A 263 -10.21 -22.98 2.37
N GLN A 264 -9.05 -23.62 2.50
CA GLN A 264 -7.93 -23.37 1.60
C GLN A 264 -8.18 -24.03 0.24
N ILE A 265 -7.95 -23.29 -0.85
CA ILE A 265 -7.95 -23.86 -2.19
C ILE A 265 -6.55 -24.47 -2.45
N PRO A 266 -6.43 -25.78 -2.77
CA PRO A 266 -5.13 -26.40 -2.99
C PRO A 266 -4.34 -25.71 -4.11
N PRO A 267 -3.05 -25.39 -3.91
CA PRO A 267 -2.24 -24.73 -4.95
C PRO A 267 -1.99 -25.68 -6.13
N ILE A 268 -2.09 -25.16 -7.36
CA ILE A 268 -1.97 -25.95 -8.60
C ILE A 268 -0.50 -26.23 -8.96
N SER A 269 0.48 -25.50 -8.43
CA SER A 269 1.92 -25.84 -8.41
C SER A 269 2.75 -24.68 -7.84
N GLN A 270 3.92 -25.00 -7.24
CA GLN A 270 4.94 -24.10 -6.66
C GLN A 270 4.64 -23.50 -5.26
N PRO A 271 5.68 -23.18 -4.46
CA PRO A 271 5.51 -22.43 -3.22
C PRO A 271 5.02 -21.01 -3.53
N GLN A 272 3.74 -20.75 -3.27
CA GLN A 272 3.14 -19.45 -3.44
C GLN A 272 3.40 -18.56 -2.21
N GLN A 273 3.62 -17.27 -2.44
CA GLN A 273 3.66 -16.23 -1.39
C GLN A 273 2.26 -15.88 -0.88
N THR A 274 1.25 -16.17 -1.71
CA THR A 274 -0.15 -15.86 -1.47
C THR A 274 -0.98 -17.13 -1.58
N TYR A 275 -1.87 -17.34 -0.63
CA TYR A 275 -2.66 -18.56 -0.47
C TYR A 275 -4.13 -18.23 -0.72
N PRO A 276 -4.77 -18.84 -1.72
CA PRO A 276 -6.19 -18.61 -1.98
C PRO A 276 -7.05 -19.32 -0.92
N PHE A 277 -7.92 -18.56 -0.27
CA PHE A 277 -8.92 -19.05 0.67
C PHE A 277 -10.31 -18.77 0.13
N VAL A 278 -11.26 -19.68 0.32
CA VAL A 278 -12.68 -19.46 0.01
C VAL A 278 -13.58 -19.76 1.21
N ALA A 279 -14.53 -18.88 1.49
CA ALA A 279 -15.60 -19.12 2.46
C ALA A 279 -16.95 -19.13 1.75
N GLU A 280 -17.85 -19.98 2.23
CA GLU A 280 -19.21 -20.09 1.72
C GLU A 280 -20.19 -19.62 2.79
N TRP A 281 -21.12 -18.75 2.40
CA TRP A 281 -22.24 -18.36 3.23
C TRP A 281 -23.56 -18.55 2.49
N THR A 282 -24.44 -19.36 3.07
CA THR A 282 -25.82 -19.51 2.59
C THR A 282 -26.72 -18.52 3.32
N TYR A 283 -27.29 -17.56 2.60
CA TYR A 283 -28.14 -16.53 3.21
C TYR A 283 -29.59 -16.99 3.36
N PRO A 284 -30.25 -16.72 4.51
CA PRO A 284 -31.65 -17.07 4.70
C PRO A 284 -32.58 -16.07 3.98
N SER A 285 -33.78 -16.53 3.62
CA SER A 285 -34.76 -15.73 2.87
C SER A 285 -35.47 -14.65 3.71
N ASN A 286 -35.25 -14.61 5.02
CA ASN A 286 -35.86 -13.66 5.96
C ASN A 286 -34.98 -12.42 6.23
N LEU A 287 -33.84 -12.28 5.54
CA LEU A 287 -33.01 -11.09 5.63
C LEU A 287 -33.71 -9.86 5.08
N SER A 288 -33.31 -8.68 5.56
CA SER A 288 -33.73 -7.39 5.00
C SER A 288 -33.07 -7.13 3.65
N GLU A 289 -33.76 -6.42 2.78
CA GLU A 289 -33.10 -5.85 1.59
C GLU A 289 -32.09 -4.79 2.01
N GLY A 290 -30.94 -4.73 1.33
CA GLY A 290 -29.93 -3.73 1.62
C GLY A 290 -28.51 -4.19 1.26
N ASN A 291 -27.55 -3.36 1.67
CA ASN A 291 -26.14 -3.60 1.43
C ASN A 291 -25.54 -4.34 2.61
N TYR A 292 -24.81 -5.41 2.30
CA TYR A 292 -24.09 -6.23 3.25
C TYR A 292 -22.60 -6.09 3.03
N GLN A 293 -21.83 -6.10 4.10
CA GLN A 293 -20.37 -6.00 4.07
C GLN A 293 -19.73 -7.34 4.46
N VAL A 294 -18.52 -7.53 3.98
CA VAL A 294 -17.67 -8.69 4.23
C VAL A 294 -16.52 -8.22 5.12
N TRP A 295 -16.44 -8.79 6.31
CA TRP A 295 -15.29 -8.63 7.21
C TRP A 295 -14.45 -9.89 7.16
N ILE A 296 -13.13 -9.72 7.04
CA ILE A 296 -12.19 -10.85 6.99
C ILE A 296 -11.08 -10.63 8.00
N ASP A 297 -10.96 -11.55 8.94
CA ASP A 297 -9.92 -11.54 9.97
C ASP A 297 -8.96 -12.71 9.74
N ILE A 298 -7.65 -12.42 9.69
CA ILE A 298 -6.60 -13.44 9.66
C ILE A 298 -6.13 -13.68 11.09
N VAL A 299 -6.21 -14.92 11.55
CA VAL A 299 -5.69 -15.35 12.85
C VAL A 299 -4.41 -16.16 12.65
N ASP A 300 -3.34 -15.78 13.34
CA ASP A 300 -2.07 -16.49 13.28
C ASP A 300 -2.02 -17.72 14.20
N ILE A 301 -0.97 -18.52 14.07
CA ILE A 301 -0.75 -19.76 14.84
C ILE A 301 -0.74 -19.55 16.36
N GLN A 302 -0.48 -18.32 16.82
CA GLN A 302 -0.50 -17.96 18.23
C GLN A 302 -1.87 -17.49 18.72
N GLY A 303 -2.86 -17.43 17.82
CA GLY A 303 -4.22 -16.99 18.11
C GLY A 303 -4.40 -15.47 18.07
N ASN A 304 -3.40 -14.73 17.61
CA ASN A 304 -3.55 -13.28 17.45
C ASN A 304 -4.23 -12.95 16.13
N VAL A 305 -4.96 -11.85 16.12
CA VAL A 305 -5.53 -11.27 14.91
C VAL A 305 -4.43 -10.50 14.18
N ALA A 306 -3.89 -11.12 13.13
CA ALA A 306 -2.73 -10.62 12.38
C ALA A 306 -3.11 -9.54 11.35
N TYR A 307 -4.35 -9.56 10.86
CA TYR A 307 -4.87 -8.60 9.90
C TYR A 307 -6.40 -8.55 9.97
N ASN A 308 -6.96 -7.33 9.91
CA ASN A 308 -8.41 -7.10 9.89
C ASN A 308 -8.81 -6.30 8.65
N LEU A 309 -9.70 -6.88 7.86
CA LEU A 309 -10.34 -6.22 6.74
C LEU A 309 -11.80 -5.98 7.07
N HIS A 310 -12.13 -4.82 7.63
CA HIS A 310 -13.51 -4.42 7.89
C HIS A 310 -13.87 -3.36 6.86
N GLY A 311 -14.51 -3.78 5.76
CA GLY A 311 -14.86 -2.91 4.64
C GLY A 311 -13.71 -2.63 3.66
N PRO A 312 -14.02 -1.99 2.51
CA PRO A 312 -15.36 -1.65 2.04
C PRO A 312 -16.02 -2.76 1.18
N PHE A 313 -15.46 -3.97 1.18
CA PHE A 313 -15.97 -5.09 0.39
C PHE A 313 -17.37 -5.51 0.85
N GLY A 314 -18.29 -5.71 -0.10
CA GLY A 314 -19.69 -6.01 0.18
C GLY A 314 -20.52 -6.31 -1.06
N PHE A 315 -21.79 -6.67 -0.86
CA PHE A 315 -22.76 -6.98 -1.91
C PHE A 315 -24.16 -6.50 -1.53
N GLY A 316 -25.00 -6.26 -2.53
CA GLY A 316 -26.42 -5.98 -2.32
C GLY A 316 -27.25 -7.26 -2.23
N LEU A 317 -28.31 -7.25 -1.43
CA LEU A 317 -29.29 -8.34 -1.36
C LEU A 317 -30.70 -7.76 -1.56
N PHE A 318 -31.37 -8.12 -2.65
CA PHE A 318 -32.64 -7.49 -3.07
C PHE A 318 -33.62 -8.51 -3.67
N LYS A 319 -34.94 -8.28 -3.57
CA LYS A 319 -35.94 -9.09 -4.27
C LYS A 319 -35.92 -8.80 -5.78
N PRO A 320 -36.54 -9.67 -6.61
CA PRO A 320 -36.65 -9.42 -8.05
C PRO A 320 -37.54 -8.20 -8.32
N GLY A 321 -36.96 -7.12 -8.89
CA GLY A 321 -37.67 -5.88 -9.21
C GLY A 321 -36.74 -4.80 -9.78
N LEU A 322 -37.32 -3.72 -10.32
CA LEU A 322 -36.58 -2.49 -10.68
C LEU A 322 -36.25 -1.73 -9.40
N HIS A 323 -35.18 -2.13 -8.74
CA HIS A 323 -34.58 -1.35 -7.66
C HIS A 323 -33.66 -0.31 -8.30
N ALA A 324 -33.75 0.94 -7.85
CA ALA A 324 -32.72 1.93 -8.14
C ALA A 324 -31.42 1.37 -7.57
N ILE A 325 -30.55 0.88 -8.45
CA ILE A 325 -29.22 0.46 -8.05
C ILE A 325 -28.48 1.75 -7.73
N ASP A 326 -28.50 2.16 -6.47
CA ASP A 326 -27.41 2.98 -5.96
C ASP A 326 -26.14 2.16 -6.25
N LEU A 327 -25.35 2.68 -7.19
CA LEU A 327 -24.07 2.09 -7.59
C LEU A 327 -23.16 2.07 -6.36
N ILE A 328 -23.24 1.00 -5.59
CA ILE A 328 -22.22 0.61 -4.62
C ILE A 328 -20.90 0.52 -5.41
N PRO A 329 -19.87 1.32 -5.11
CA PRO A 329 -18.64 1.34 -5.88
C PRO A 329 -17.70 0.21 -5.42
N TYR A 330 -18.18 -1.04 -5.37
CA TYR A 330 -17.34 -2.18 -4.97
C TYR A 330 -17.56 -3.38 -5.89
N VAL A 331 -17.20 -3.19 -7.16
CA VAL A 331 -16.84 -4.27 -8.08
C VAL A 331 -15.47 -3.93 -8.64
N VAL A 332 -14.42 -4.53 -8.08
CA VAL A 332 -13.18 -4.76 -8.82
C VAL A 332 -13.09 -6.27 -8.97
N GLY A 333 -13.36 -6.75 -10.18
CA GLY A 333 -13.45 -8.18 -10.47
C GLY A 333 -14.33 -8.47 -11.68
N ALA A 334 -13.92 -8.00 -12.87
CA ALA A 334 -14.48 -8.47 -14.13
C ALA A 334 -13.61 -8.05 -15.34
N ALA A 335 -12.50 -8.75 -15.58
CA ALA A 335 -11.95 -9.09 -16.91
C ALA A 335 -10.63 -9.87 -16.70
N GLY A 336 -10.49 -11.18 -16.92
CA GLY A 336 -11.17 -12.10 -17.81
C GLY A 336 -10.10 -12.83 -18.63
N GLY A 337 -10.02 -14.17 -18.55
CA GLY A 337 -9.17 -15.01 -19.39
C GLY A 337 -9.52 -16.49 -19.26
N ILE A 338 -10.25 -17.02 -20.25
CA ILE A 338 -10.70 -18.41 -20.40
C ILE A 338 -9.76 -19.16 -21.36
N THR A 339 -9.52 -20.45 -21.09
CA THR A 339 -9.36 -21.53 -22.11
C THR A 339 -10.04 -22.79 -21.55
N ALA A 340 -10.94 -23.54 -22.19
CA ALA A 340 -11.42 -23.66 -23.58
C ALA A 340 -12.92 -24.11 -23.56
N GLY A 341 -13.82 -23.61 -24.42
CA GLY A 341 -14.28 -24.24 -25.69
C GLY A 341 -15.23 -25.44 -25.44
N ALA A 342 -16.51 -25.51 -25.84
CA ALA A 342 -17.28 -24.86 -26.89
C ALA A 342 -18.81 -24.96 -26.61
N PHE A 343 -19.61 -24.25 -27.44
CA PHE A 343 -21.09 -24.23 -27.58
C PHE A 343 -21.91 -23.07 -26.96
N TYR A 344 -21.96 -21.98 -27.75
CA TYR A 344 -23.19 -21.32 -28.23
C TYR A 344 -24.19 -20.71 -27.22
N VAL A 345 -23.88 -19.51 -26.70
CA VAL A 345 -24.91 -18.49 -26.41
C VAL A 345 -24.44 -17.11 -26.89
N LYS A 346 -25.22 -16.55 -27.80
CA LYS A 346 -25.02 -15.28 -28.51
C LYS A 346 -25.16 -14.08 -27.55
N ARG A 347 -24.17 -13.84 -26.69
CA ARG A 347 -24.14 -12.67 -25.78
C ARG A 347 -23.63 -11.45 -26.54
N ARG A 348 -24.52 -10.49 -26.81
CA ARG A 348 -24.17 -9.20 -27.46
C ARG A 348 -23.06 -8.51 -26.66
N ARG A 349 -21.82 -8.53 -27.16
CA ARG A 349 -20.71 -7.70 -26.70
C ARG A 349 -21.15 -6.22 -26.76
N ARG A 350 -21.26 -5.55 -25.61
CA ARG A 350 -21.35 -4.09 -25.58
C ARG A 350 -19.95 -3.57 -25.92
N LYS A 351 -19.82 -2.84 -27.04
CA LYS A 351 -18.55 -2.30 -27.51
C LYS A 351 -18.07 -1.20 -26.54
N GLU A 352 -16.91 -1.40 -25.92
CA GLU A 352 -16.11 -0.33 -25.32
C GLU A 352 -15.40 0.42 -26.45
N TYR A 353 -15.35 1.75 -26.37
CA TYR A 353 -14.74 2.58 -27.39
C TYR A 353 -13.46 3.17 -26.84
N LEU A 354 -12.40 3.15 -27.66
CA LEU A 354 -11.17 3.88 -27.41
C LEU A 354 -11.45 5.35 -27.65
N ALA A 355 -11.35 6.16 -26.59
CA ALA A 355 -11.47 7.59 -26.66
C ALA A 355 -10.08 8.23 -26.61
N PRO A 356 -9.78 9.21 -27.48
CA PRO A 356 -8.49 9.89 -27.50
C PRO A 356 -8.26 10.68 -26.22
N PHE A 357 -7.05 11.24 -26.08
CA PHE A 357 -6.67 12.02 -24.90
C PHE A 357 -7.66 13.15 -24.55
N ASP A 358 -8.32 13.76 -25.55
CA ASP A 358 -9.37 14.77 -25.35
C ASP A 358 -10.49 14.34 -24.38
N HIS A 359 -10.72 13.03 -24.23
CA HIS A 359 -11.66 12.51 -23.23
C HIS A 359 -11.29 12.91 -21.80
N PHE A 360 -10.00 13.08 -21.50
CA PHE A 360 -9.51 13.60 -20.24
C PHE A 360 -10.21 14.93 -19.87
N TYR A 361 -10.42 15.82 -20.83
CA TYR A 361 -11.11 17.08 -20.57
C TYR A 361 -12.60 16.91 -20.25
N THR A 362 -13.24 15.81 -20.65
CA THR A 362 -14.58 15.50 -20.17
C THR A 362 -14.57 15.09 -18.69
N LEU A 363 -13.48 14.45 -18.23
CA LEU A 363 -13.29 14.07 -16.83
C LEU A 363 -13.05 15.30 -15.95
N THR A 364 -12.29 16.28 -16.45
CA THR A 364 -12.01 17.53 -15.72
C THR A 364 -13.03 18.64 -15.97
N ALA A 365 -14.11 18.36 -16.69
CA ALA A 365 -15.10 19.34 -17.15
C ALA A 365 -14.49 20.55 -17.90
N GLY A 366 -13.46 20.29 -18.71
CA GLY A 366 -12.71 21.21 -19.57
C GLY A 366 -11.24 21.37 -19.16
N THR A 367 -10.52 22.28 -19.81
CA THR A 367 -9.09 22.54 -19.53
C THR A 367 -8.87 23.18 -18.17
N PHE A 368 -7.71 22.93 -17.54
CA PHE A 368 -7.35 23.53 -16.25
C PHE A 368 -7.35 25.07 -16.29
N PRO A 369 -7.95 25.76 -15.30
CA PRO A 369 -7.90 27.22 -15.19
C PRO A 369 -6.46 27.71 -15.00
N GLN A 370 -6.19 28.96 -15.39
CA GLN A 370 -4.94 29.62 -15.02
C GLN A 370 -4.78 29.70 -13.50
N GLY A 371 -3.54 29.66 -13.01
CA GLY A 371 -3.25 29.69 -11.58
C GLY A 371 -3.53 28.39 -10.83
N THR A 372 -3.88 27.31 -11.51
CA THR A 372 -4.15 26.01 -10.86
C THR A 372 -2.85 25.30 -10.48
N MET A 373 -2.75 24.86 -9.24
CA MET A 373 -1.74 23.89 -8.79
C MET A 373 -2.32 22.48 -8.80
N VAL A 374 -1.72 21.59 -9.59
CA VAL A 374 -2.15 20.21 -9.78
C VAL A 374 -1.09 19.26 -9.26
N THR A 375 -1.48 18.31 -8.42
CA THR A 375 -0.63 17.19 -8.00
C THR A 375 -1.09 15.92 -8.70
N VAL A 376 -0.15 15.24 -9.36
CA VAL A 376 -0.34 13.95 -10.02
C VAL A 376 0.41 12.90 -9.20
N GLU A 377 -0.33 12.11 -8.43
CA GLU A 377 0.23 11.09 -7.57
C GLU A 377 -0.02 9.68 -8.10
N GLY A 378 0.82 8.72 -7.69
CA GLY A 378 0.66 7.34 -8.11
C GLY A 378 1.90 6.47 -7.96
N ASN A 379 1.73 5.16 -8.12
CA ASN A 379 2.83 4.21 -8.08
C ASN A 379 3.71 4.25 -9.35
N THR A 380 4.82 3.51 -9.32
CA THR A 380 5.80 3.50 -10.42
C THR A 380 5.20 2.96 -11.72
N GLY A 381 5.39 3.72 -12.81
CA GLY A 381 4.87 3.38 -14.13
C GLY A 381 3.34 3.42 -14.28
N ALA A 382 2.65 4.10 -13.36
CA ALA A 382 1.25 4.50 -13.51
C ALA A 382 1.01 5.43 -14.71
N GLY A 383 2.03 6.08 -15.26
CA GLY A 383 1.92 7.01 -16.39
C GLY A 383 1.90 8.49 -16.02
N LYS A 384 2.39 8.87 -14.82
CA LYS A 384 2.43 10.26 -14.35
C LYS A 384 3.16 11.19 -15.31
N THR A 385 4.38 10.83 -15.70
CA THR A 385 5.20 11.54 -16.69
C THR A 385 4.46 11.68 -18.03
N LEU A 386 3.86 10.60 -18.52
CA LEU A 386 3.10 10.58 -19.78
C LEU A 386 1.88 11.52 -19.77
N LEU A 387 1.21 11.62 -18.61
CA LEU A 387 0.09 12.55 -18.43
C LEU A 387 0.60 13.99 -18.46
N THR A 388 1.70 14.30 -17.75
CA THR A 388 2.28 15.66 -17.76
C THR A 388 2.81 16.06 -19.12
N GLU A 389 3.44 15.15 -19.87
CA GLU A 389 3.92 15.40 -21.24
C GLU A 389 2.76 15.73 -22.19
N GLN A 390 1.65 14.98 -22.15
CA GLN A 390 0.48 15.26 -22.98
C GLN A 390 -0.21 16.57 -22.62
N LEU A 391 -0.40 16.84 -21.33
CA LEU A 391 -0.98 18.11 -20.88
C LEU A 391 -0.09 19.30 -21.28
N MET A 392 1.23 19.14 -21.19
CA MET A 392 2.18 20.14 -21.63
C MET A 392 2.09 20.38 -23.14
N TYR A 393 2.02 19.31 -23.93
CA TYR A 393 1.90 19.41 -25.37
C TYR A 393 0.59 20.09 -25.80
N ASP A 394 -0.51 19.84 -25.10
CA ASP A 394 -1.78 20.54 -25.33
C ASP A 394 -1.70 22.02 -24.95
N ASP A 395 -0.98 22.38 -23.88
CA ASP A 395 -0.69 23.77 -23.54
C ASP A 395 0.14 24.45 -24.65
N LEU A 396 1.20 23.79 -25.15
CA LEU A 396 2.03 24.28 -26.25
C LEU A 396 1.22 24.48 -27.55
N LYS A 397 0.38 23.50 -27.93
CA LYS A 397 -0.54 23.61 -29.08
C LYS A 397 -1.51 24.78 -28.96
N ALA A 398 -1.93 25.09 -27.73
CA ALA A 398 -2.78 26.23 -27.44
C ALA A 398 -2.01 27.56 -27.33
N GLY A 399 -0.72 27.59 -27.70
CA GLY A 399 0.12 28.77 -27.67
C GLY A 399 0.53 29.21 -26.27
N ARG A 400 0.45 28.33 -25.26
CA ARG A 400 0.90 28.60 -23.90
C ARG A 400 2.34 28.09 -23.73
N PRO A 401 3.31 28.96 -23.43
CA PRO A 401 4.67 28.52 -23.17
C PRO A 401 4.75 27.61 -21.94
N CYS A 402 5.65 26.64 -22.00
CA CYS A 402 5.82 25.62 -20.98
C CYS A 402 7.28 25.55 -20.50
N VAL A 403 7.43 25.26 -19.21
CA VAL A 403 8.70 24.85 -18.60
C VAL A 403 8.55 23.41 -18.12
N PHE A 404 9.43 22.53 -18.59
CA PHE A 404 9.52 21.15 -18.09
C PHE A 404 10.72 21.03 -17.15
N VAL A 405 10.47 20.67 -15.89
CA VAL A 405 11.52 20.48 -14.89
C VAL A 405 11.77 18.98 -14.74
N SER A 406 12.97 18.54 -15.11
CA SER A 406 13.36 17.13 -15.04
C SER A 406 14.25 16.87 -13.83
N THR A 407 13.76 16.07 -12.90
CA THR A 407 14.52 15.57 -11.74
C THR A 407 14.60 14.05 -11.69
N ALA A 408 13.84 13.35 -12.53
CA ALA A 408 13.69 11.91 -12.52
C ALA A 408 14.41 11.19 -13.69
N ASP A 409 14.66 11.90 -14.80
CA ASP A 409 15.34 11.34 -15.98
C ASP A 409 16.08 12.42 -16.79
N PHE A 410 16.91 12.01 -17.74
CA PHE A 410 17.61 12.93 -18.63
C PHE A 410 16.62 13.65 -19.58
N PRO A 411 16.78 14.96 -19.83
CA PRO A 411 15.95 15.69 -20.81
C PRO A 411 15.86 15.00 -22.18
N GLU A 412 16.96 14.42 -22.69
CA GLU A 412 16.94 13.70 -23.97
C GLU A 412 16.09 12.43 -23.94
N LYS A 413 16.01 11.76 -22.79
CA LYS A 413 15.13 10.60 -22.62
C LYS A 413 13.66 11.02 -22.54
N ILE A 414 13.37 12.16 -21.92
CA ILE A 414 12.04 12.78 -21.96
C ILE A 414 11.66 13.16 -23.40
N ARG A 415 12.55 13.80 -24.17
CA ARG A 415 12.33 14.10 -25.60
C ARG A 415 12.06 12.84 -26.42
N SER A 416 12.87 11.80 -26.22
CA SER A 416 12.69 10.52 -26.90
C SER A 416 11.35 9.86 -26.54
N GLY A 417 10.95 9.94 -25.27
CA GLY A 417 9.63 9.54 -24.80
C GLY A 417 8.52 10.29 -25.52
N MET A 418 8.57 11.62 -25.52
CA MET A 418 7.59 12.48 -26.21
C MET A 418 7.49 12.15 -27.72
N ARG A 419 8.62 11.96 -28.41
CA ARG A 419 8.65 11.53 -29.82
C ARG A 419 7.93 10.20 -30.03
N SER A 420 8.15 9.21 -29.15
CA SER A 420 7.48 7.90 -29.22
C SER A 420 5.95 7.97 -29.03
N LEU A 421 5.46 9.02 -28.38
CA LEU A 421 4.04 9.28 -28.18
C LEU A 421 3.44 10.15 -29.30
N GLY A 422 4.23 10.57 -30.29
CA GLY A 422 3.80 11.50 -31.35
C GLY A 422 3.70 12.96 -30.89
N LEU A 423 4.38 13.33 -29.81
CA LEU A 423 4.44 14.70 -29.29
C LEU A 423 5.71 15.38 -29.84
N GLU A 424 5.56 16.13 -30.93
CA GLU A 424 6.68 16.81 -31.59
C GLU A 424 7.02 18.13 -30.90
N THR A 425 8.03 18.13 -30.03
CA THR A 425 8.39 19.32 -29.23
C THR A 425 9.51 20.20 -29.78
N GLU A 426 10.28 19.70 -30.76
CA GLU A 426 11.50 20.35 -31.27
C GLU A 426 11.26 21.78 -31.75
N SER A 427 10.15 22.01 -32.44
CA SER A 427 9.78 23.36 -32.91
C SER A 427 9.47 24.33 -31.77
N TYR A 428 8.88 23.84 -30.67
CA TYR A 428 8.57 24.66 -29.50
C TYR A 428 9.83 25.01 -28.70
N GLU A 429 10.79 24.09 -28.64
CA GLU A 429 12.10 24.33 -28.02
C GLU A 429 12.92 25.35 -28.83
N SER A 430 12.94 25.22 -30.16
CA SER A 430 13.63 26.18 -31.04
C SER A 430 13.09 27.61 -30.93
N LYS A 431 11.81 27.76 -30.57
CA LYS A 431 11.13 29.04 -30.36
C LYS A 431 11.20 29.53 -28.91
N GLU A 432 11.90 28.80 -28.02
CA GLU A 432 11.93 29.02 -26.57
C GLU A 432 10.55 29.02 -25.88
N THR A 433 9.51 28.51 -26.56
CA THR A 433 8.16 28.31 -25.99
C THR A 433 8.08 27.04 -25.14
N LEU A 434 8.96 26.07 -25.37
CA LEU A 434 9.26 24.99 -24.43
C LEU A 434 10.69 25.16 -23.91
N ARG A 435 10.86 25.19 -22.59
CA ARG A 435 12.18 25.27 -21.94
C ARG A 435 12.34 24.14 -20.93
N PHE A 436 13.46 23.44 -20.99
CA PHE A 436 13.82 22.43 -19.99
C PHE A 436 14.64 23.03 -18.86
N VAL A 437 14.36 22.57 -17.63
CA VAL A 437 15.20 22.79 -16.45
C VAL A 437 15.70 21.45 -15.96
N ASP A 438 17.00 21.23 -16.07
CA ASP A 438 17.62 19.94 -15.75
C ASP A 438 18.24 19.93 -14.35
N SER A 439 17.75 19.02 -13.52
CA SER A 439 18.31 18.69 -12.21
C SER A 439 18.67 17.21 -12.09
N TYR A 440 18.55 16.42 -13.16
CA TYR A 440 18.87 15.01 -13.17
C TYR A 440 20.29 14.73 -13.68
N SER A 441 20.79 15.46 -14.69
CA SER A 441 22.12 15.15 -15.23
C SER A 441 23.24 15.24 -14.17
N VAL A 442 23.17 16.24 -13.30
CA VAL A 442 24.10 16.36 -12.16
C VAL A 442 23.99 15.19 -11.18
N GLU A 443 22.78 14.66 -10.97
CA GLU A 443 22.56 13.46 -10.14
C GLU A 443 23.23 12.23 -10.76
N ALA A 444 23.18 12.12 -12.08
CA ALA A 444 23.85 11.05 -12.82
C ALA A 444 25.35 11.30 -13.03
N GLY A 445 25.92 12.38 -12.49
CA GLY A 445 27.33 12.76 -12.67
C GLY A 445 27.69 13.15 -14.10
N GLN A 446 26.71 13.62 -14.90
CA GLN A 446 26.88 14.00 -16.29
C GLN A 446 26.68 15.52 -16.47
N PRO A 447 27.40 16.15 -17.42
CA PRO A 447 27.13 17.54 -17.78
C PRO A 447 25.76 17.66 -18.46
N SER A 448 24.96 18.64 -18.04
CA SER A 448 23.71 18.97 -18.71
C SER A 448 23.97 19.69 -20.03
N GLN A 449 23.15 19.41 -21.05
CA GLN A 449 23.13 20.14 -22.31
C GLN A 449 22.06 21.25 -22.32
N GLU A 450 21.28 21.38 -21.25
CA GLU A 450 20.20 22.36 -21.17
C GLU A 450 20.72 23.75 -20.80
N LYS A 451 20.05 24.80 -21.32
CA LYS A 451 20.33 26.20 -20.96
C LYS A 451 20.12 26.46 -19.47
N PHE A 452 19.11 25.81 -18.88
CA PHE A 452 18.78 25.93 -17.46
C PHE A 452 19.09 24.60 -16.78
N TYR A 453 20.16 24.57 -15.97
CA TYR A 453 20.52 23.42 -15.16
C TYR A 453 21.07 23.86 -13.81
N VAL A 454 21.07 22.94 -12.85
CA VAL A 454 21.67 23.14 -11.52
C VAL A 454 22.99 22.41 -11.39
N SER A 455 23.93 23.00 -10.64
CA SER A 455 25.25 22.41 -10.38
C SER A 455 25.29 21.48 -9.17
N SER A 456 24.21 21.41 -8.39
CA SER A 456 24.08 20.56 -7.22
C SER A 456 22.68 20.00 -7.13
N SER A 457 22.59 18.68 -6.92
CA SER A 457 21.33 17.97 -6.81
C SER A 457 20.82 18.09 -5.36
N GLY A 458 19.63 18.68 -5.16
CA GLY A 458 19.07 18.96 -3.83
C GLY A 458 19.17 20.42 -3.35
N ASP A 459 19.85 21.30 -4.07
CA ASP A 459 19.76 22.75 -3.83
C ASP A 459 18.46 23.31 -4.41
N LEU A 460 17.40 23.29 -3.59
CA LEU A 460 16.08 23.80 -3.94
C LEU A 460 16.08 25.31 -4.26
N THR A 461 17.04 26.07 -3.72
CA THR A 461 17.14 27.51 -3.98
C THR A 461 17.64 27.75 -5.39
N SER A 462 18.76 27.11 -5.76
CA SER A 462 19.31 27.15 -7.12
C SER A 462 18.29 26.65 -8.14
N LEU A 463 17.62 25.53 -7.85
CA LEU A 463 16.56 25.00 -8.72
C LEU A 463 15.42 26.01 -8.89
N GLY A 464 14.95 26.61 -7.80
CA GLY A 464 13.89 27.62 -7.86
C GLY A 464 14.26 28.87 -8.64
N VAL A 465 15.53 29.30 -8.59
CA VAL A 465 16.06 30.40 -9.39
C VAL A 465 16.09 30.02 -10.88
N LYS A 466 16.54 28.82 -11.22
CA LYS A 466 16.58 28.33 -12.61
C LYS A 466 15.18 28.19 -13.20
N ILE A 467 14.21 27.67 -12.44
CA ILE A 467 12.80 27.62 -12.84
C ILE A 467 12.26 29.04 -13.05
N SER A 468 12.50 29.96 -12.11
CA SER A 468 12.04 31.36 -12.25
C SER A 468 12.64 32.04 -13.48
N SER A 469 13.91 31.77 -13.78
CA SER A 469 14.59 32.29 -14.97
C SER A 469 14.02 31.67 -16.25
N ALA A 470 13.75 30.37 -16.24
CA ALA A 470 13.10 29.66 -17.34
C ALA A 470 11.63 30.07 -17.52
N MET A 471 10.98 30.66 -16.52
CA MET A 471 9.64 31.22 -16.64
C MET A 471 9.64 32.68 -17.10
N SER A 472 10.80 33.35 -17.12
CA SER A 472 10.89 34.76 -17.47
C SER A 472 10.64 34.93 -18.97
N SER A 473 9.39 35.25 -19.32
CA SER A 473 8.93 35.69 -20.64
C SER A 473 8.02 36.91 -20.46
N PRO A 474 8.35 38.09 -21.03
CA PRO A 474 7.51 39.27 -20.90
C PRO A 474 6.11 39.06 -21.48
N GLY A 475 5.07 39.21 -20.65
CA GLY A 475 3.67 39.22 -21.10
C GLY A 475 3.04 37.85 -21.37
N GLU A 476 3.75 36.75 -21.11
CA GLU A 476 3.25 35.39 -21.35
C GLU A 476 2.94 34.63 -20.05
N SER A 477 1.82 33.91 -20.04
CA SER A 477 1.48 33.00 -18.95
C SER A 477 2.16 31.65 -19.16
N VAL A 478 3.16 31.35 -18.33
CA VAL A 478 4.02 30.16 -18.48
C VAL A 478 3.55 29.01 -17.58
N SER A 479 3.16 27.88 -18.16
CA SER A 479 2.83 26.66 -17.41
C SER A 479 4.09 25.89 -17.02
N VAL A 480 4.13 25.33 -15.81
CA VAL A 480 5.26 24.55 -15.29
C VAL A 480 4.85 23.10 -15.10
N TYR A 481 5.62 22.16 -15.64
CA TYR A 481 5.45 20.72 -15.48
C TYR A 481 6.67 20.18 -14.77
N PHE A 482 6.51 19.76 -13.52
CA PHE A 482 7.58 19.33 -12.63
C PHE A 482 7.54 17.81 -12.44
N ASP A 483 8.48 17.10 -13.07
CA ASP A 483 8.60 15.65 -13.00
C ASP A 483 9.97 15.23 -12.43
N SER A 484 10.11 14.93 -11.14
CA SER A 484 9.08 14.80 -10.10
C SER A 484 9.57 15.33 -8.74
N LEU A 485 8.69 15.50 -7.75
CA LEU A 485 9.13 15.86 -6.39
C LEU A 485 9.81 14.69 -5.66
N THR A 486 9.54 13.45 -6.09
CA THR A 486 10.00 12.21 -5.42
C THR A 486 11.52 12.12 -5.22
N PRO A 487 12.38 12.41 -6.22
CA PRO A 487 13.83 12.33 -6.08
C PRO A 487 14.42 13.37 -5.13
N LEU A 488 13.66 14.41 -4.75
CA LEU A 488 14.10 15.43 -3.81
C LEU A 488 14.01 14.97 -2.35
N ALA A 489 13.15 13.98 -2.05
CA ALA A 489 12.87 13.50 -0.70
C ALA A 489 14.11 13.04 0.08
N PRO A 490 15.02 12.24 -0.48
CA PRO A 490 16.20 11.77 0.25
C PRO A 490 17.22 12.87 0.57
N ARG A 491 17.08 14.06 -0.03
CA ARG A 491 18.12 15.12 -0.05
C ARG A 491 17.65 16.43 0.54
N SER A 492 16.39 16.52 0.94
CA SER A 492 15.79 17.74 1.47
C SER A 492 14.88 17.39 2.63
N LYS A 493 14.77 18.29 3.60
CA LYS A 493 13.80 18.14 4.67
C LYS A 493 12.39 18.21 4.10
N SER A 494 11.47 17.43 4.67
CA SER A 494 10.07 17.33 4.28
C SER A 494 9.41 18.70 4.11
N GLU A 495 9.60 19.59 5.08
CA GLU A 495 9.03 20.95 5.09
C GLU A 495 9.61 21.83 3.97
N SER A 496 10.86 21.59 3.59
CA SER A 496 11.53 22.35 2.53
C SER A 496 10.96 22.00 1.15
N ILE A 497 10.57 20.74 0.92
CA ILE A 497 9.96 20.29 -0.34
C ILE A 497 8.58 20.93 -0.51
N VAL A 498 7.77 20.90 0.55
CA VAL A 498 6.43 21.52 0.55
C VAL A 498 6.54 23.04 0.37
N SER A 499 7.42 23.69 1.12
CA SER A 499 7.65 25.14 0.99
C SER A 499 8.15 25.53 -0.41
N PHE A 500 9.02 24.70 -1.00
CA PHE A 500 9.50 24.88 -2.36
C PHE A 500 8.36 24.74 -3.38
N ALA A 501 7.55 23.67 -3.29
CA ALA A 501 6.42 23.45 -4.18
C ALA A 501 5.40 24.60 -4.10
N GLN A 502 5.09 25.07 -2.89
CA GLN A 502 4.22 26.24 -2.67
C GLN A 502 4.83 27.53 -3.25
N THR A 503 6.13 27.76 -3.08
CA THR A 503 6.82 28.95 -3.59
C THR A 503 6.82 28.99 -5.11
N ILE A 504 7.17 27.88 -5.77
CA ILE A 504 7.16 27.81 -7.24
C ILE A 504 5.73 27.83 -7.77
N GLY A 505 4.79 27.18 -7.10
CA GLY A 505 3.38 27.24 -7.46
C GLY A 505 2.79 28.64 -7.36
N ALA A 506 3.14 29.40 -6.33
CA ALA A 506 2.76 30.80 -6.19
C ALA A 506 3.35 31.67 -7.30
N LYS A 507 4.61 31.44 -7.70
CA LYS A 507 5.24 32.14 -8.84
C LYS A 507 4.57 31.80 -10.17
N ALA A 508 4.29 30.53 -10.43
CA ALA A 508 3.57 30.09 -11.62
C ALA A 508 2.19 30.75 -11.70
N ARG A 509 1.45 30.73 -10.59
CA ARG A 509 0.16 31.42 -10.45
C ARG A 509 0.29 32.94 -10.68
N GLY A 510 1.30 33.58 -10.10
CA GLY A 510 1.57 35.01 -10.27
C GLY A 510 1.86 35.42 -11.72
N SER A 511 2.43 34.51 -12.52
CA SER A 511 2.62 34.70 -13.96
C SER A 511 1.36 34.42 -14.81
N GLY A 512 0.24 34.02 -14.19
CA GLY A 512 -0.96 33.55 -14.89
C GLY A 512 -0.83 32.12 -15.45
N GLY A 513 0.26 31.44 -15.14
CA GLY A 513 0.52 30.05 -15.52
C GLY A 513 -0.13 29.03 -14.61
N LYS A 514 0.01 27.75 -14.96
CA LYS A 514 -0.42 26.59 -14.17
C LYS A 514 0.82 25.84 -13.68
N ILE A 515 0.67 25.00 -12.66
CA ILE A 515 1.76 24.10 -12.27
C ILE A 515 1.27 22.67 -12.04
N PHE A 516 2.03 21.71 -12.54
CA PHE A 516 1.83 20.29 -12.32
C PHE A 516 3.03 19.72 -11.59
N PHE A 517 2.79 19.01 -10.49
CA PHE A 517 3.80 18.24 -9.77
C PHE A 517 3.47 16.77 -9.90
N THR A 518 4.45 15.95 -10.32
CA THR A 518 4.31 14.50 -10.17
C THR A 518 4.96 14.02 -8.89
N VAL A 519 4.33 13.04 -8.27
CA VAL A 519 4.65 12.54 -6.93
C VAL A 519 4.53 11.02 -6.92
N GLY A 520 5.56 10.34 -6.46
CA GLY A 520 5.56 8.88 -6.27
C GLY A 520 4.97 8.48 -4.93
N SER A 521 4.36 7.29 -4.88
CA SER A 521 3.82 6.69 -3.65
C SER A 521 4.86 6.35 -2.58
N SER A 522 6.15 6.56 -2.84
CA SER A 522 7.26 6.36 -1.90
C SER A 522 7.59 7.61 -1.06
N LEU A 523 6.91 8.73 -1.31
CA LEU A 523 7.01 9.93 -0.47
C LEU A 523 6.29 9.71 0.86
N ASP A 524 6.82 10.35 1.92
CA ASP A 524 6.21 10.30 3.25
C ASP A 524 4.76 10.79 3.23
N GLU A 525 3.87 10.09 3.92
CA GLU A 525 2.43 10.38 3.93
C GLU A 525 2.11 11.79 4.44
N LEU A 526 2.90 12.33 5.37
CA LEU A 526 2.76 13.70 5.84
C LEU A 526 3.04 14.72 4.73
N ILE A 527 4.08 14.49 3.91
CA ILE A 527 4.40 15.35 2.78
C ILE A 527 3.29 15.30 1.73
N LEU A 528 2.79 14.09 1.45
CA LEU A 528 1.68 13.89 0.51
C LEU A 528 0.46 14.70 0.93
N ARG A 529 0.01 14.54 2.18
CA ARG A 529 -1.15 15.29 2.72
C ARG A 529 -0.94 16.81 2.64
N GLN A 530 0.24 17.31 2.97
CA GLN A 530 0.53 18.75 2.88
C GLN A 530 0.52 19.27 1.43
N LEU A 531 1.00 18.48 0.47
CA LEU A 531 0.92 18.81 -0.96
C LEU A 531 -0.52 18.73 -1.47
N GLU A 532 -1.29 17.74 -1.04
CA GLU A 532 -2.72 17.59 -1.36
C GLU A 532 -3.55 18.78 -0.84
N GLU A 533 -3.27 19.24 0.39
CA GLU A 533 -3.90 20.42 0.99
C GLU A 533 -3.61 21.70 0.20
N ALA A 534 -2.35 21.88 -0.20
CA ALA A 534 -1.90 23.03 -0.99
C ALA A 534 -2.44 23.01 -2.43
N SER A 535 -2.69 21.83 -3.00
CA SER A 535 -3.12 21.66 -4.39
C SER A 535 -4.59 22.06 -4.61
N ASP A 536 -4.87 22.62 -5.77
CA ASP A 536 -6.24 22.90 -6.23
C ASP A 536 -6.87 21.67 -6.87
N CYS A 537 -6.06 20.85 -7.54
CA CYS A 537 -6.47 19.58 -8.12
C CYS A 537 -5.51 18.44 -7.75
N ILE A 538 -6.08 17.27 -7.46
CA ILE A 538 -5.32 16.03 -7.22
C ILE A 538 -5.80 15.00 -8.23
N ILE A 539 -4.86 14.47 -9.00
CA ILE A 539 -5.06 13.37 -9.94
C ILE A 539 -4.30 12.17 -9.39
N GLN A 540 -5.01 11.08 -9.15
CA GLN A 540 -4.41 9.84 -8.70
C GLN A 540 -4.35 8.84 -9.85
N MET A 541 -3.20 8.21 -10.03
CA MET A 541 -2.93 7.24 -11.08
C MET A 541 -2.38 5.94 -10.50
N GLU A 542 -2.80 4.81 -11.04
CA GLU A 542 -2.34 3.50 -10.60
C GLU A 542 -2.04 2.60 -11.79
N ALA A 543 -0.87 1.98 -11.78
CA ALA A 543 -0.59 0.78 -12.54
C ALA A 543 -0.83 -0.44 -11.66
N PHE A 544 -1.58 -1.41 -12.17
CA PHE A 544 -1.85 -2.66 -11.49
C PHE A 544 -1.84 -3.81 -12.50
N GLU A 545 -1.67 -5.03 -12.02
CA GLU A 545 -1.79 -6.21 -12.86
C GLU A 545 -3.18 -6.82 -12.67
N GLU A 546 -3.86 -7.09 -13.80
CA GLU A 546 -5.14 -7.79 -13.81
C GLU A 546 -5.07 -8.86 -14.91
N GLY A 547 -5.13 -10.14 -14.52
CA GLY A 547 -5.01 -11.26 -15.46
C GLY A 547 -3.64 -11.36 -16.16
N GLY A 548 -2.56 -10.96 -15.48
CA GLY A 548 -1.21 -10.93 -16.06
C GLY A 548 -0.97 -9.79 -17.06
N LEU A 549 -1.95 -8.91 -17.26
CA LEU A 549 -1.82 -7.72 -18.09
C LEU A 549 -1.70 -6.49 -17.20
N ARG A 550 -0.68 -5.67 -17.49
CA ARG A 550 -0.51 -4.38 -16.83
C ARG A 550 -1.59 -3.42 -17.32
N LYS A 551 -2.51 -3.06 -16.42
CA LYS A 551 -3.52 -2.03 -16.66
C LYS A 551 -3.17 -0.75 -15.94
N ARG A 552 -3.73 0.35 -16.41
CA ARG A 552 -3.60 1.67 -15.79
C ARG A 552 -4.97 2.28 -15.59
N ARG A 553 -5.14 2.97 -14.47
CA ARG A 553 -6.35 3.74 -14.16
C ARG A 553 -5.97 5.09 -13.56
N MET A 554 -6.86 6.06 -13.72
CA MET A 554 -6.75 7.36 -13.08
C MET A 554 -8.08 7.84 -12.54
N ARG A 555 -8.04 8.69 -11.53
CA ARG A 555 -9.21 9.43 -11.03
C ARG A 555 -8.81 10.83 -10.62
N ILE A 556 -9.77 11.74 -10.64
CA ILE A 556 -9.63 13.05 -10.02
C ILE A 556 -10.13 12.90 -8.59
N VAL A 557 -9.25 13.13 -7.62
CA VAL A 557 -9.58 13.02 -6.18
C VAL A 557 -10.16 14.34 -5.68
N LYS A 558 -9.63 15.45 -6.18
CA LYS A 558 -10.00 16.81 -5.79
C LYS A 558 -9.90 17.72 -7.01
N PHE A 559 -10.87 18.61 -7.16
CA PHE A 559 -10.74 19.78 -8.04
C PHE A 559 -11.56 20.93 -7.44
N ARG A 560 -10.87 21.92 -6.85
CA ARG A 560 -11.53 23.08 -6.23
C ARG A 560 -12.34 23.87 -7.26
N ASN A 561 -13.53 24.31 -6.84
CA ASN A 561 -14.42 25.19 -7.59
C ASN A 561 -14.83 24.68 -8.99
N ARG A 562 -14.80 23.36 -9.21
CA ARG A 562 -15.20 22.75 -10.48
C ARG A 562 -15.83 21.39 -10.26
N ARG A 563 -16.81 21.05 -11.10
CA ARG A 563 -17.29 19.66 -11.22
C ARG A 563 -16.25 18.84 -11.98
N PHE A 564 -16.15 17.57 -11.65
CA PHE A 564 -15.30 16.61 -12.33
C PHE A 564 -15.96 15.23 -12.29
N HIS A 565 -15.48 14.32 -13.13
CA HIS A 565 -15.92 12.93 -13.12
C HIS A 565 -15.36 12.22 -11.89
N GLU A 566 -16.25 11.76 -11.03
CA GLU A 566 -15.91 10.95 -9.86
C GLU A 566 -15.69 9.49 -10.25
N GLY A 567 -14.64 8.88 -9.68
CA GLY A 567 -14.31 7.47 -9.89
C GLY A 567 -13.18 7.20 -10.87
N TRP A 568 -12.83 5.92 -10.99
CA TRP A 568 -11.70 5.46 -11.79
C TRP A 568 -12.04 5.32 -13.26
N VAL A 569 -11.16 5.81 -14.11
CA VAL A 569 -11.20 5.63 -15.57
C VAL A 569 -9.94 4.87 -15.98
N THR A 570 -10.13 3.79 -16.74
CA THR A 570 -9.01 3.01 -17.27
C THR A 570 -8.49 3.64 -18.55
N PHE A 571 -7.18 3.50 -18.75
CA PHE A 571 -6.53 3.94 -19.98
C PHE A 571 -5.38 3.02 -20.35
N THR A 572 -5.00 3.06 -21.62
CA THR A 572 -3.80 2.42 -22.15
C THR A 572 -2.87 3.48 -22.73
N VAL A 573 -1.63 3.10 -23.02
CA VAL A 573 -0.64 3.94 -23.68
C VAL A 573 -0.34 3.28 -25.02
N GLU A 574 -0.53 4.00 -26.11
CA GLU A 574 -0.30 3.53 -27.46
C GLU A 574 0.77 4.39 -28.14
N ASP A 575 1.67 3.73 -28.88
CA ASP A 575 2.71 4.40 -29.65
C ASP A 575 2.07 5.38 -30.66
N ASN A 576 2.71 6.55 -30.82
CA ASN A 576 2.24 7.67 -31.65
C ASN A 576 0.86 8.25 -31.28
N LYS A 577 0.25 7.82 -30.16
CA LYS A 577 -1.09 8.30 -29.74
C LYS A 577 -1.15 8.75 -28.29
N GLY A 578 -0.21 8.34 -27.44
CA GLY A 578 -0.21 8.70 -26.03
C GLY A 578 -1.27 7.95 -25.22
N ILE A 579 -1.91 8.63 -24.29
CA ILE A 579 -2.92 8.06 -23.40
C ILE A 579 -4.25 7.94 -24.15
N ILE A 580 -4.82 6.74 -24.16
CA ILE A 580 -6.13 6.44 -24.74
C ILE A 580 -7.04 5.89 -23.65
N PHE A 581 -8.20 6.50 -23.49
CA PHE A 581 -9.18 6.12 -22.49
C PHE A 581 -10.13 5.04 -22.99
N TYR A 582 -10.57 4.18 -22.09
CA TYR A 582 -11.71 3.30 -22.34
C TYR A 582 -12.99 4.05 -21.95
N SER A 583 -13.83 4.41 -22.93
CA SER A 583 -15.05 5.19 -22.71
C SER A 583 -16.32 4.41 -23.05
N ARG A 584 -17.38 4.67 -22.27
CA ARG A 584 -18.75 4.18 -22.53
C ARG A 584 -19.54 5.34 -23.16
N LYS A 585 -20.07 5.14 -24.37
CA LYS A 585 -20.81 6.18 -25.11
C LYS A 585 -21.91 6.80 -24.24
N SER A 586 -21.96 8.13 -24.09
CA SER A 586 -23.18 8.79 -23.62
C SER A 586 -24.21 8.76 -24.76
N ARG A 587 -25.48 8.51 -24.44
CA ARG A 587 -26.56 8.80 -25.41
C ARG A 587 -26.60 10.33 -25.56
N SER A 588 -26.49 10.78 -26.80
CA SER A 588 -26.73 12.16 -27.23
C SER A 588 -28.14 12.59 -26.89
#